data_AF-A0A1H1FNW0-F1
#
_entry.id   AF-A0A1H1FNW0-F1
#
_cell.length_a   1.000
_cell.length_b   1.000
_cell.length_c   1.000
_cell.angle_alpha   90.00
_cell.angle_beta   90.00
_cell.angle_gamma   90.00
#
_symmetry.space_group_name_H-M   'P 1'
#
loop_
_entity.id
_entity.type
_entity.pdbx_description
1 polymer ?
#
loop_
_entity_poly.entity_id
_entity_poly.type
_entity_poly.pdbx_seq_one_letter_code
_entity_poly.pdbx_strand_id
1 'polypeptide(L)'
;MSATLKNSQPSAPIGIFDSGVGGLTVARAVIDQLPQESVLYVGDTANGPYGPLPIAEVRANALGVMDELVDSGVKLLVIACNSASAAVLRDARERYTARYGIPVIEVIQPAVRRAVASTRSGRIGVIGTSATVGSRAYEDTFAAAPHLDVTSVACPRFVEYVEAGVTAGDHLLSTAEEYLAPLKTADIDTLVLGCTHYPLLTGVISYVMGDSVTLVSSAEETAKDVYRALVRHGLLRQDGLPPQHHFIATGDAAAFEVLAKRFLGPEVRTVEHVDRVAAQYPTGAMARITEEMIAAAKSGNDGNEVSRLSHFVGAGREDAGI
;
A
#
# COMPACT_ATOMS: atom_id res chain seq x y z
N MET A 1 27.27 -20.25 12.16
CA MET A 1 27.16 -18.78 12.23
C MET A 1 26.14 -18.36 11.19
N SER A 2 25.08 -17.68 11.64
CA SER A 2 23.83 -17.42 10.92
C SER A 2 24.00 -16.47 9.74
N ALA A 3 23.62 -16.89 8.53
CA ALA A 3 23.46 -16.03 7.36
C ALA A 3 22.14 -15.25 7.49
N THR A 4 22.11 -14.32 8.42
CA THR A 4 21.12 -13.24 8.41
C THR A 4 21.46 -12.36 7.22
N LEU A 5 20.50 -12.10 6.32
CA LEU A 5 20.56 -10.95 5.41
C LEU A 5 20.57 -9.69 6.30
N LYS A 6 21.75 -9.33 6.80
CA LYS A 6 22.04 -8.04 7.40
C LYS A 6 22.22 -7.06 6.25
N ASN A 7 21.53 -5.94 6.36
CA ASN A 7 21.59 -4.74 5.53
C ASN A 7 20.59 -4.68 4.37
N SER A 8 19.36 -4.27 4.70
CA SER A 8 18.77 -3.16 3.96
C SER A 8 19.77 -1.99 4.08
N GLN A 9 20.56 -1.76 3.04
CA GLN A 9 21.55 -0.70 3.02
C GLN A 9 20.82 0.65 3.08
N PRO A 10 21.23 1.62 3.93
CA PRO A 10 20.58 2.93 3.97
C PRO A 10 20.56 3.66 2.62
N SER A 11 21.48 3.33 1.70
CA SER A 11 21.52 3.87 0.34
C SER A 11 20.58 3.19 -0.66
N ALA A 12 19.98 2.05 -0.31
CA ALA A 12 19.01 1.36 -1.18
C ALA A 12 17.71 2.17 -1.30
N PRO A 13 16.98 2.07 -2.42
CA PRO A 13 15.77 2.86 -2.65
C PRO A 13 14.59 2.38 -1.79
N ILE A 14 13.64 3.29 -1.59
CA ILE A 14 12.28 2.95 -1.13
C ILE A 14 11.53 2.39 -2.34
N GLY A 15 11.00 1.17 -2.21
CA GLY A 15 10.12 0.56 -3.20
C GLY A 15 8.71 1.07 -3.02
N ILE A 16 8.08 1.59 -4.07
CA ILE A 16 6.68 2.01 -4.06
C ILE A 16 5.93 1.26 -5.16
N PHE A 17 4.88 0.54 -4.79
CA PHE A 17 4.06 -0.23 -5.71
C PHE A 17 2.63 0.35 -5.79
N ASP A 18 2.09 0.46 -7.00
CA ASP A 18 0.70 0.78 -7.27
C ASP A 18 0.13 -0.03 -8.44
N SER A 19 -1.21 -0.09 -8.55
CA SER A 19 -1.88 -0.70 -9.71
C SER A 19 -1.74 0.09 -11.02
N GLY A 20 -1.21 1.32 -10.96
CA GLY A 20 -1.05 2.17 -12.14
C GLY A 20 -0.37 3.49 -11.80
N VAL A 21 -0.96 4.59 -12.26
CA VAL A 21 -0.40 5.95 -12.11
C VAL A 21 -0.84 6.65 -10.83
N GLY A 22 -1.92 6.20 -10.19
CA GLY A 22 -2.50 6.91 -9.05
C GLY A 22 -1.53 7.03 -7.88
N GLY A 23 -0.76 5.97 -7.62
CA GLY A 23 0.22 5.90 -6.53
C GLY A 23 1.34 6.94 -6.63
N LEU A 24 1.47 7.65 -7.75
CA LEU A 24 2.38 8.78 -7.88
C LEU A 24 2.03 9.92 -6.89
N THR A 25 0.79 10.01 -6.40
CA THR A 25 0.45 10.93 -5.31
C THR A 25 1.17 10.55 -4.01
N VAL A 26 1.27 9.25 -3.70
CA VAL A 26 2.02 8.72 -2.56
C VAL A 26 3.52 8.90 -2.79
N ALA A 27 4.02 8.60 -3.98
CA ALA A 27 5.42 8.80 -4.32
C ALA A 27 5.83 10.27 -4.18
N ARG A 28 5.00 11.21 -4.66
CA ARG A 28 5.22 12.65 -4.49
C ARG A 28 5.32 13.04 -3.02
N ALA A 29 4.35 12.61 -2.21
CA ALA A 29 4.34 12.92 -0.78
C ALA A 29 5.58 12.36 -0.06
N VAL A 30 6.03 11.17 -0.43
CA VAL A 30 7.27 10.57 0.08
C VAL A 30 8.48 11.42 -0.34
N ILE A 31 8.62 11.78 -1.61
CA ILE A 31 9.74 12.60 -2.13
C ILE A 31 9.78 13.97 -1.44
N ASP A 32 8.63 14.65 -1.32
CA ASP A 32 8.54 15.97 -0.70
C ASP A 32 8.96 15.94 0.79
N GLN A 33 8.59 14.88 1.51
CA GLN A 33 8.92 14.74 2.93
C GLN A 33 10.33 14.18 3.18
N LEU A 34 10.85 13.38 2.24
CA LEU A 34 12.13 12.67 2.33
C LEU A 34 12.99 12.99 1.09
N PRO A 35 13.43 14.25 0.91
CA PRO A 35 14.09 14.71 -0.33
C PRO A 35 15.49 14.10 -0.54
N GLN A 36 16.02 13.36 0.43
CA GLN A 36 17.30 12.66 0.31
C GLN A 36 17.12 11.21 -0.14
N GLU A 37 15.90 10.68 -0.18
CA GLU A 37 15.64 9.27 -0.41
C GLU A 37 15.47 8.95 -1.90
N SER A 38 16.10 7.87 -2.35
CA SER A 38 15.88 7.33 -3.69
C SER A 38 14.58 6.53 -3.72
N VAL A 39 13.86 6.57 -4.84
CA VAL A 39 12.56 5.89 -5.01
C VAL A 39 12.64 4.97 -6.22
N LEU A 40 12.18 3.74 -6.05
CA LEU A 40 11.89 2.80 -7.13
C LEU A 40 10.37 2.58 -7.16
N TYR A 41 9.70 3.22 -8.10
CA TYR A 41 8.26 3.14 -8.28
C TYR A 41 7.91 2.13 -9.38
N VAL A 42 6.94 1.26 -9.10
CA VAL A 42 6.37 0.33 -10.08
C VAL A 42 4.85 0.49 -10.13
N GLY A 43 4.34 0.85 -11.30
CA GLY A 43 2.91 0.86 -11.62
C GLY A 43 2.53 -0.34 -12.47
N ASP A 44 1.62 -1.18 -11.99
CA ASP A 44 1.16 -2.37 -12.71
C ASP A 44 0.11 -2.06 -13.79
N THR A 45 0.44 -1.18 -14.73
CA THR A 45 -0.51 -0.73 -15.76
C THR A 45 -0.93 -1.81 -16.75
N ALA A 46 -0.21 -2.93 -16.84
CA ALA A 46 -0.63 -4.07 -17.66
C ALA A 46 -1.86 -4.80 -17.10
N ASN A 47 -2.02 -4.81 -15.76
CA ASN A 47 -3.11 -5.52 -15.08
C ASN A 47 -4.06 -4.57 -14.32
N GLY A 48 -3.78 -3.26 -14.32
CA GLY A 48 -4.65 -2.23 -13.77
C GLY A 48 -5.86 -1.92 -14.69
N PRO A 49 -6.88 -1.22 -14.17
CA PRO A 49 -7.06 -0.79 -12.78
C PRO A 49 -7.52 -1.94 -11.88
N TYR A 50 -7.07 -1.98 -10.63
CA TYR A 50 -7.46 -3.01 -9.67
C TYR A 50 -8.85 -2.80 -9.05
N GLY A 51 -9.39 -1.58 -9.12
CA GLY A 51 -10.68 -1.21 -8.50
C GLY A 51 -11.87 -2.13 -8.85
N PRO A 52 -12.08 -2.56 -10.10
CA PRO A 52 -13.15 -3.47 -10.48
C PRO A 52 -12.81 -4.97 -10.35
N LEU A 53 -11.55 -5.34 -10.09
CA LEU A 53 -11.13 -6.74 -10.09
C LEU A 53 -11.54 -7.47 -8.79
N PRO A 54 -11.74 -8.80 -8.85
CA PRO A 54 -11.90 -9.62 -7.65
C PRO A 54 -10.68 -9.56 -6.73
N ILE A 55 -10.89 -9.57 -5.41
CA ILE A 55 -9.80 -9.48 -4.41
C ILE A 55 -8.72 -10.55 -4.58
N ALA A 56 -9.08 -11.76 -5.02
CA ALA A 56 -8.11 -12.82 -5.27
C ALA A 56 -7.16 -12.50 -6.42
N GLU A 57 -7.66 -11.86 -7.49
CA GLU A 57 -6.88 -11.42 -8.64
C GLU A 57 -6.00 -10.22 -8.29
N VAL A 58 -6.56 -9.23 -7.59
CA VAL A 58 -5.80 -8.10 -7.02
C VAL A 58 -4.64 -8.60 -6.17
N ARG A 59 -4.88 -9.61 -5.31
CA ARG A 59 -3.84 -10.22 -4.48
C ARG A 59 -2.74 -10.86 -5.30
N ALA A 60 -3.10 -11.66 -6.31
CA ALA A 60 -2.13 -12.35 -7.15
C ALA A 60 -1.23 -11.36 -7.91
N ASN A 61 -1.82 -10.36 -8.56
CA ASN A 61 -1.08 -9.35 -9.33
C ASN A 61 -0.18 -8.51 -8.40
N ALA A 62 -0.72 -8.02 -7.28
CA ALA A 62 0.04 -7.21 -6.33
C ALA A 62 1.23 -7.97 -5.72
N LEU A 63 1.05 -9.23 -5.30
CA LEU A 63 2.14 -10.03 -4.76
C LEU A 63 3.23 -10.30 -5.79
N GLY A 64 2.86 -10.55 -7.05
CA GLY A 64 3.84 -10.74 -8.13
C GLY A 64 4.75 -9.53 -8.31
N VAL A 65 4.18 -8.32 -8.37
CA VAL A 65 4.98 -7.10 -8.54
C VAL A 65 5.79 -6.76 -7.29
N MET A 66 5.23 -6.96 -6.09
CA MET A 66 5.96 -6.72 -4.84
C MET A 66 7.14 -7.69 -4.66
N ASP A 67 7.02 -8.94 -5.13
CA ASP A 67 8.13 -9.88 -5.14
C ASP A 67 9.30 -9.35 -5.97
N GLU A 68 9.02 -8.90 -7.20
CA GLU A 68 10.06 -8.34 -8.07
C GLU A 68 10.69 -7.07 -7.47
N LEU A 69 9.88 -6.22 -6.83
CA LEU A 69 10.35 -4.99 -6.20
C LEU A 69 11.26 -5.27 -4.99
N VAL A 70 10.93 -6.30 -4.20
CA VAL A 70 11.78 -6.78 -3.10
C VAL A 70 13.07 -7.40 -3.64
N ASP A 71 13.00 -8.20 -4.69
CA ASP A 71 14.15 -8.81 -5.35
C ASP A 71 15.10 -7.77 -5.97
N SER A 72 14.59 -6.59 -6.36
CA SER A 72 15.40 -5.44 -6.78
C SER A 72 16.17 -4.76 -5.63
N GLY A 73 15.96 -5.16 -4.38
CA GLY A 73 16.79 -4.74 -3.23
C GLY A 73 16.34 -3.44 -2.58
N VAL A 74 15.05 -3.21 -2.46
CA VAL A 74 14.50 -2.05 -1.74
C VAL A 74 14.72 -2.18 -0.23
N LYS A 75 14.97 -1.05 0.45
CA LYS A 75 15.14 -1.05 1.92
C LYS A 75 13.82 -1.03 2.69
N LEU A 76 12.76 -0.57 2.05
CA LEU A 76 11.42 -0.43 2.60
C LEU A 76 10.43 -0.55 1.44
N LEU A 77 9.32 -1.24 1.67
CA LEU A 77 8.25 -1.42 0.68
C LEU A 77 7.03 -0.58 1.06
N VAL A 78 6.49 0.17 0.11
CA VAL A 78 5.26 0.95 0.23
C VAL A 78 4.22 0.40 -0.74
N ILE A 79 3.09 -0.04 -0.22
CA ILE A 79 1.90 -0.40 -1.01
C ILE A 79 1.05 0.87 -1.15
N ALA A 80 1.21 1.59 -2.26
CA ALA A 80 0.50 2.84 -2.50
C ALA A 80 -0.96 2.62 -2.91
N CYS A 81 -1.28 1.51 -3.58
CA CYS A 81 -2.65 1.21 -4.00
C CYS A 81 -3.54 0.83 -2.81
N ASN A 82 -4.67 1.52 -2.63
CA ASN A 82 -5.66 1.18 -1.60
C ASN A 82 -6.29 -0.20 -1.85
N SER A 83 -6.65 -0.51 -3.09
CA SER A 83 -7.20 -1.82 -3.46
C SER A 83 -6.20 -2.95 -3.17
N ALA A 84 -4.91 -2.74 -3.47
CA ALA A 84 -3.89 -3.74 -3.17
C ALA A 84 -3.67 -3.88 -1.66
N SER A 85 -3.57 -2.76 -0.93
CA SER A 85 -3.40 -2.75 0.54
C SER A 85 -4.51 -3.54 1.23
N ALA A 86 -5.76 -3.34 0.78
CA ALA A 86 -6.92 -4.08 1.25
C ALA A 86 -6.81 -5.60 0.98
N ALA A 87 -6.20 -6.00 -0.13
CA ALA A 87 -6.12 -7.40 -0.53
C ALA A 87 -4.94 -8.17 0.10
N VAL A 88 -3.80 -7.50 0.37
CA VAL A 88 -2.51 -8.17 0.58
C VAL A 88 -1.76 -7.81 1.86
N LEU A 89 -2.20 -6.84 2.67
CA LEU A 89 -1.39 -6.33 3.79
C LEU A 89 -0.86 -7.43 4.73
N ARG A 90 -1.71 -8.38 5.11
CA ARG A 90 -1.31 -9.48 6.01
C ARG A 90 -0.27 -10.38 5.34
N ASP A 91 -0.51 -10.76 4.08
CA ASP A 91 0.38 -11.59 3.28
C ASP A 91 1.74 -10.90 3.08
N ALA A 92 1.75 -9.60 2.77
CA ALA A 92 2.95 -8.81 2.55
C ALA A 92 3.80 -8.67 3.83
N ARG A 93 3.20 -8.45 5.00
CA ARG A 93 3.94 -8.38 6.27
C ARG A 93 4.57 -9.71 6.64
N GLU A 94 3.83 -10.81 6.49
CA GLU A 94 4.38 -12.15 6.73
C GLU A 94 5.52 -12.45 5.76
N ARG A 95 5.29 -12.18 4.47
CA ARG A 95 6.22 -12.52 3.40
C ARG A 95 7.48 -11.66 3.39
N TYR A 96 7.38 -10.36 3.64
CA TYR A 96 8.49 -9.43 3.48
C TYR A 96 9.07 -8.93 4.80
N THR A 97 8.21 -8.56 5.76
CA THR A 97 8.68 -8.07 7.06
C THR A 97 9.17 -9.21 7.94
N ALA A 98 8.38 -10.27 8.14
CA ALA A 98 8.77 -11.36 9.04
C ALA A 98 9.93 -12.19 8.46
N ARG A 99 9.91 -12.46 7.15
CA ARG A 99 10.92 -13.29 6.48
C ARG A 99 12.21 -12.56 6.11
N TYR A 100 12.12 -11.33 5.59
CA TYR A 100 13.28 -10.60 5.06
C TYR A 100 13.65 -9.37 5.87
N GLY A 101 12.88 -9.01 6.91
CA GLY A 101 13.14 -7.83 7.73
C GLY A 101 12.83 -6.50 7.03
N ILE A 102 12.20 -6.54 5.85
CA ILE A 102 11.87 -5.34 5.07
C ILE A 102 10.58 -4.73 5.63
N PRO A 103 10.59 -3.48 6.14
CA PRO A 103 9.38 -2.83 6.61
C PRO A 103 8.38 -2.65 5.46
N VAL A 104 7.13 -3.04 5.69
CA VAL A 104 6.02 -2.85 4.75
C VAL A 104 5.09 -1.77 5.30
N ILE A 105 4.97 -0.67 4.56
CA ILE A 105 4.03 0.43 4.81
C ILE A 105 2.93 0.38 3.75
N GLU A 106 1.71 0.72 4.14
CA GLU A 106 0.56 0.75 3.26
C GLU A 106 -0.32 1.96 3.57
N VAL A 107 -1.36 2.19 2.77
CA VAL A 107 -2.10 3.45 2.75
C VAL A 107 -3.34 3.52 3.65
N ILE A 108 -3.87 2.39 4.12
CA ILE A 108 -5.11 2.31 4.91
C ILE A 108 -4.84 2.65 6.37
N GLN A 109 -3.91 1.99 7.06
CA GLN A 109 -3.70 2.20 8.49
C GLN A 109 -3.25 3.63 8.84
N PRO A 110 -2.35 4.29 8.07
CA PRO A 110 -2.02 5.69 8.31
C PRO A 110 -3.24 6.61 8.20
N ALA A 111 -4.05 6.45 7.16
CA ALA A 111 -5.26 7.22 6.96
C ALA A 111 -6.28 6.99 8.08
N VAL A 112 -6.51 5.74 8.49
CA VAL A 112 -7.40 5.39 9.60
C VAL A 112 -6.95 6.06 10.89
N ARG A 113 -5.67 5.95 11.27
CA ARG A 113 -5.17 6.61 12.50
C ARG A 113 -5.38 8.12 12.46
N ARG A 114 -5.20 8.75 11.30
CA ARG A 114 -5.44 10.18 11.14
C ARG A 114 -6.92 10.53 11.24
N ALA A 115 -7.81 9.73 10.65
CA ALA A 115 -9.25 9.95 10.71
C ALA A 115 -9.77 9.85 12.15
N VAL A 116 -9.36 8.81 12.89
CA VAL A 116 -9.70 8.66 14.32
C VAL A 116 -9.23 9.86 15.14
N ALA A 117 -8.04 10.39 14.86
CA ALA A 117 -7.52 11.55 15.58
C ALA A 117 -8.16 12.89 15.17
N SER A 118 -8.82 12.96 14.01
CA SER A 118 -9.39 14.20 13.47
C SER A 118 -10.88 14.36 13.77
N THR A 119 -11.62 13.26 13.86
CA THR A 119 -13.07 13.30 14.11
C THR A 119 -13.40 13.83 15.50
N ARG A 120 -14.46 14.62 15.57
CA ARG A 120 -15.04 15.18 16.80
C ARG A 120 -16.40 14.54 17.10
N SER A 121 -17.15 14.18 16.06
CA SER A 121 -18.46 13.53 16.15
C SER A 121 -18.36 12.01 16.31
N GLY A 122 -17.20 11.42 15.96
CA GLY A 122 -17.03 9.98 15.86
C GLY A 122 -17.60 9.38 14.57
N ARG A 123 -18.09 10.22 13.64
CA ARG A 123 -18.69 9.79 12.37
C ARG A 123 -17.74 10.03 11.22
N ILE A 124 -17.29 8.94 10.60
CA ILE A 124 -16.25 8.94 9.58
C ILE A 124 -16.81 8.39 8.27
N GLY A 125 -16.56 9.10 7.17
CA GLY A 125 -16.75 8.60 5.83
C GLY A 125 -15.49 7.98 5.26
N VAL A 126 -15.65 6.98 4.41
CA VAL A 126 -14.58 6.46 3.55
C VAL A 126 -15.09 6.42 2.12
N ILE A 127 -14.34 6.99 1.18
CA ILE A 127 -14.59 6.78 -0.25
C ILE A 127 -13.46 5.96 -0.86
N GLY A 128 -13.78 5.04 -1.74
CA GLY A 128 -12.77 4.20 -2.40
C GLY A 128 -13.28 3.53 -3.67
N THR A 129 -12.44 2.66 -4.23
CA THR A 129 -12.84 1.79 -5.35
C THR A 129 -13.83 0.71 -4.87
N SER A 130 -14.53 0.07 -5.80
CA SER A 130 -15.42 -1.06 -5.50
C SER A 130 -14.68 -2.20 -4.78
N ALA A 131 -13.45 -2.54 -5.19
CA ALA A 131 -12.62 -3.52 -4.50
C ALA A 131 -12.26 -3.08 -3.07
N THR A 132 -11.87 -1.81 -2.87
CA THR A 132 -11.51 -1.30 -1.54
C THR A 132 -12.71 -1.34 -0.59
N VAL A 133 -13.86 -0.80 -1.00
CA VAL A 133 -15.06 -0.77 -0.16
C VAL A 133 -15.63 -2.19 0.03
N GLY A 134 -15.67 -3.00 -1.03
CA GLY A 134 -16.15 -4.38 -0.96
C GLY A 134 -15.29 -5.30 -0.10
N SER A 135 -13.99 -5.01 0.06
CA SER A 135 -13.09 -5.78 0.92
C SER A 135 -13.36 -5.61 2.42
N ARG A 136 -14.03 -4.52 2.81
CA ARG A 136 -14.22 -4.09 4.20
C ARG A 136 -12.92 -3.82 4.99
N ALA A 137 -11.80 -3.62 4.32
CA ALA A 137 -10.49 -3.44 4.97
C ALA A 137 -10.43 -2.19 5.86
N TYR A 138 -11.13 -1.12 5.50
CA TYR A 138 -11.23 0.08 6.33
C TYR A 138 -12.04 -0.20 7.60
N GLU A 139 -13.20 -0.83 7.48
CA GLU A 139 -14.07 -1.22 8.59
C GLU A 139 -13.34 -2.13 9.57
N ASP A 140 -12.64 -3.15 9.07
CA ASP A 140 -11.82 -4.05 9.89
C ASP A 140 -10.70 -3.31 10.63
N THR A 141 -10.13 -2.27 10.02
CA THR A 141 -9.07 -1.45 10.63
C THR A 141 -9.66 -0.49 11.67
N PHE A 142 -10.85 0.06 11.43
CA PHE A 142 -11.59 0.89 12.38
C PHE A 142 -12.16 0.09 13.57
N ALA A 143 -12.31 -1.23 13.45
CA ALA A 143 -12.85 -2.08 14.51
C ALA A 143 -12.08 -2.00 15.86
N ALA A 144 -10.84 -1.50 15.84
CA ALA A 144 -10.08 -1.19 17.06
C ALA A 144 -10.66 -0.02 17.87
N ALA A 145 -11.57 0.78 17.28
CA ALA A 145 -12.26 1.90 17.90
C ALA A 145 -13.79 1.73 17.72
N PRO A 146 -14.43 0.85 18.51
CA PRO A 146 -15.82 0.41 18.29
C PRO A 146 -16.89 1.48 18.54
N HIS A 147 -16.50 2.66 19.03
CA HIS A 147 -17.38 3.80 19.26
C HIS A 147 -17.54 4.70 18.02
N LEU A 148 -16.86 4.36 16.92
CA LEU A 148 -16.90 5.12 15.69
C LEU A 148 -17.97 4.57 14.75
N ASP A 149 -18.72 5.48 14.13
CA ASP A 149 -19.67 5.17 13.07
C ASP A 149 -19.00 5.40 11.72
N VAL A 150 -18.75 4.32 10.97
CA VAL A 150 -18.06 4.37 9.69
C VAL A 150 -19.04 4.12 8.55
N THR A 151 -19.09 5.03 7.59
CA THR A 151 -19.88 4.90 6.36
C THR A 151 -18.95 4.87 5.14
N SER A 152 -18.96 3.76 4.40
CA SER A 152 -18.11 3.58 3.22
C SER A 152 -18.93 3.68 1.92
N VAL A 153 -18.44 4.43 0.93
CA VAL A 153 -19.07 4.56 -0.38
C VAL A 153 -18.06 4.29 -1.50
N ALA A 154 -18.45 3.44 -2.45
CA ALA A 154 -17.65 3.19 -3.64
C ALA A 154 -17.87 4.31 -4.68
N CYS A 155 -16.78 4.89 -5.21
CA CYS A 155 -16.80 5.96 -6.19
C CYS A 155 -16.02 5.57 -7.46
N PRO A 156 -16.45 4.54 -8.21
CA PRO A 156 -15.66 3.96 -9.30
C PRO A 156 -15.31 4.98 -10.40
N ARG A 157 -16.26 5.87 -10.78
CA ARG A 157 -16.05 6.83 -11.87
C ARG A 157 -15.05 7.95 -11.56
N PHE A 158 -14.71 8.18 -10.29
CA PHE A 158 -13.69 9.19 -9.93
C PHE A 158 -12.32 8.88 -10.53
N VAL A 159 -11.96 7.60 -10.66
CA VAL A 159 -10.69 7.20 -11.29
C VAL A 159 -10.66 7.62 -12.75
N GLU A 160 -11.75 7.36 -13.49
CA GLU A 160 -11.89 7.72 -14.91
C GLU A 160 -11.74 9.23 -15.13
N TYR A 161 -12.40 10.04 -14.30
CA TYR A 161 -12.29 11.50 -14.36
C TYR A 161 -10.84 11.98 -14.15
N VAL A 162 -10.17 11.45 -13.13
CA VAL A 162 -8.80 11.86 -12.79
C VAL A 162 -7.82 11.47 -13.90
N GLU A 163 -7.90 10.25 -14.43
CA GLU A 163 -7.01 9.82 -15.52
C GLU A 163 -7.28 10.58 -16.82
N ALA A 164 -8.54 10.95 -17.10
CA ALA A 164 -8.88 11.86 -18.19
C ALA A 164 -8.40 13.31 -17.96
N GLY A 165 -7.94 13.67 -16.75
CA GLY A 165 -7.56 15.04 -16.40
C GLY A 165 -8.72 15.98 -16.12
N VAL A 166 -9.91 15.42 -15.89
CA VAL A 166 -11.12 16.16 -15.59
C VAL A 166 -11.24 16.27 -14.06
N THR A 167 -10.89 17.43 -13.52
CA THR A 167 -10.95 17.71 -12.07
C THR A 167 -11.99 18.77 -11.70
N ALA A 168 -12.72 19.30 -12.69
CA ALA A 168 -13.81 20.26 -12.53
C ALA A 168 -14.87 20.10 -13.62
N GLY A 169 -16.03 20.72 -13.43
CA GLY A 169 -17.14 20.77 -14.40
C GLY A 169 -18.39 20.04 -13.94
N ASP A 170 -19.53 20.34 -14.58
CA ASP A 170 -20.87 19.96 -14.13
C ASP A 170 -21.06 18.44 -14.03
N HIS A 171 -20.51 17.67 -14.97
CA HIS A 171 -20.61 16.21 -14.94
C HIS A 171 -19.89 15.58 -13.74
N LEU A 172 -18.69 16.08 -13.42
CA LEU A 172 -17.94 15.61 -12.25
C LEU A 172 -18.63 16.05 -10.96
N LEU A 173 -19.12 17.29 -10.90
CA LEU A 173 -19.85 17.80 -9.75
C LEU A 173 -21.10 16.98 -9.47
N SER A 174 -21.94 16.72 -10.48
CA SER A 174 -23.14 15.89 -10.34
C SER A 174 -22.81 14.46 -9.90
N THR A 175 -21.74 13.87 -10.45
CA THR A 175 -21.27 12.54 -10.01
C THR A 175 -20.80 12.55 -8.56
N ALA A 176 -20.10 13.60 -8.13
CA ALA A 176 -19.65 13.76 -6.75
C ALA A 176 -20.82 13.96 -5.79
N GLU A 177 -21.82 14.77 -6.15
CA GLU A 177 -23.04 14.94 -5.35
C GLU A 177 -23.78 13.63 -5.14
N GLU A 178 -23.91 12.81 -6.19
CA GLU A 178 -24.53 11.49 -6.11
C GLU A 178 -23.78 10.56 -5.15
N TYR A 179 -22.45 10.40 -5.35
CA TYR A 179 -21.65 9.50 -4.51
C TYR A 179 -21.53 9.98 -3.07
N LEU A 180 -21.52 11.29 -2.82
CA LEU A 180 -21.30 11.84 -1.48
C LEU A 180 -22.61 12.06 -0.70
N ALA A 181 -23.78 11.95 -1.33
CA ALA A 181 -25.08 12.11 -0.66
C ALA A 181 -25.31 11.15 0.52
N PRO A 182 -24.93 9.85 0.46
CA PRO A 182 -25.04 8.96 1.62
C PRO A 182 -24.17 9.42 2.80
N LEU A 183 -22.99 9.96 2.53
CA LEU A 183 -22.07 10.46 3.54
C LEU A 183 -22.58 11.74 4.21
N LYS A 184 -23.22 12.63 3.43
CA LYS A 184 -23.93 13.79 3.98
C LYS A 184 -25.10 13.38 4.86
N THR A 185 -25.85 12.37 4.43
CA THR A 185 -26.98 11.83 5.21
C THR A 185 -26.51 11.21 6.52
N ALA A 186 -25.34 10.57 6.51
CA ALA A 186 -24.68 10.05 7.70
C ALA A 186 -24.06 11.14 8.60
N ASP A 187 -24.05 12.41 8.17
CA ASP A 187 -23.58 13.57 8.95
C ASP A 187 -22.16 13.34 9.50
N ILE A 188 -21.27 12.91 8.61
CA ILE A 188 -19.84 12.71 8.91
C ILE A 188 -19.14 14.05 9.11
N ASP A 189 -18.09 14.07 9.94
CA ASP A 189 -17.22 15.25 10.07
C ASP A 189 -15.79 15.03 9.55
N THR A 190 -15.49 13.79 9.13
CA THR A 190 -14.18 13.38 8.65
C THR A 190 -14.36 12.42 7.49
N LEU A 191 -13.64 12.63 6.39
CA LEU A 191 -13.73 11.83 5.17
C LEU A 191 -12.35 11.34 4.73
N VAL A 192 -12.18 10.02 4.67
CA VAL A 192 -10.96 9.39 4.15
C VAL A 192 -11.01 9.28 2.63
N LEU A 193 -9.98 9.80 1.97
CA LEU A 193 -9.73 9.64 0.54
C LEU A 193 -9.02 8.29 0.30
N GLY A 194 -9.79 7.21 0.35
CA GLY A 194 -9.34 5.80 0.24
C GLY A 194 -9.06 5.33 -1.19
N CYS A 195 -8.59 6.23 -2.05
CA CYS A 195 -8.05 5.90 -3.37
C CYS A 195 -6.90 6.88 -3.68
N THR A 196 -5.88 6.37 -4.37
CA THR A 196 -4.69 7.13 -4.75
C THR A 196 -4.97 8.33 -5.65
N HIS A 197 -6.07 8.30 -6.42
CA HIS A 197 -6.47 9.35 -7.35
C HIS A 197 -7.20 10.51 -6.67
N TYR A 198 -7.87 10.26 -5.56
CA TYR A 198 -8.82 11.20 -4.96
C TYR A 198 -8.21 12.48 -4.37
N PRO A 199 -6.93 12.55 -3.96
CA PRO A 199 -6.30 13.83 -3.64
C PRO A 199 -6.42 14.88 -4.76
N LEU A 200 -6.49 14.46 -6.04
CA LEU A 200 -6.69 15.39 -7.16
C LEU A 200 -8.13 15.90 -7.31
N LEU A 201 -9.08 15.29 -6.61
CA LEU A 201 -10.49 15.71 -6.56
C LEU A 201 -10.82 16.45 -5.27
N THR A 202 -9.82 16.80 -4.44
CA THR A 202 -10.02 17.52 -3.17
C THR A 202 -10.87 18.76 -3.33
N GLY A 203 -10.70 19.52 -4.42
CA GLY A 203 -11.50 20.72 -4.71
C GLY A 203 -12.99 20.43 -4.82
N VAL A 204 -13.39 19.52 -5.71
CA VAL A 204 -14.81 19.18 -5.90
C VAL A 204 -15.40 18.44 -4.70
N ILE A 205 -14.63 17.56 -4.06
CA ILE A 205 -15.07 16.82 -2.86
C ILE A 205 -15.31 17.79 -1.70
N SER A 206 -14.39 18.72 -1.45
CA SER A 206 -14.55 19.74 -0.40
C SER A 206 -15.75 20.65 -0.68
N TYR A 207 -15.92 21.07 -1.94
CA TYR A 207 -17.07 21.88 -2.35
C TYR A 207 -18.40 21.17 -2.07
N VAL A 208 -18.49 19.88 -2.39
CA VAL A 208 -19.71 19.10 -2.14
C VAL A 208 -19.89 18.86 -0.63
N MET A 209 -18.88 18.42 0.11
CA MET A 209 -19.00 18.06 1.52
C MET A 209 -19.13 19.26 2.47
N GLY A 210 -18.59 20.42 2.07
CA GLY A 210 -18.52 21.64 2.89
C GLY A 210 -17.34 21.66 3.86
N ASP A 211 -17.05 22.85 4.39
CA ASP A 211 -15.87 23.13 5.22
C ASP A 211 -15.89 22.47 6.61
N SER A 212 -17.03 21.93 7.03
CA SER A 212 -17.16 21.21 8.29
C SER A 212 -16.57 19.79 8.24
N VAL A 213 -16.26 19.28 7.05
CA VAL A 213 -15.73 17.91 6.87
C VAL A 213 -14.22 17.95 6.65
N THR A 214 -13.48 17.32 7.55
CA THR A 214 -12.03 17.18 7.43
C THR A 214 -11.67 16.09 6.43
N LEU A 215 -10.99 16.43 5.35
CA LEU A 215 -10.49 15.44 4.39
C LEU A 215 -9.16 14.84 4.84
N VAL A 216 -9.03 13.52 4.75
CA VAL A 216 -7.83 12.77 5.14
C VAL A 216 -7.21 12.16 3.89
N SER A 217 -6.02 12.64 3.52
CA SER A 217 -5.24 12.11 2.39
C SER A 217 -4.41 10.90 2.80
N SER A 218 -4.61 9.77 2.13
CA SER A 218 -3.82 8.57 2.36
C SER A 218 -2.34 8.76 2.02
N ALA A 219 -2.03 9.62 1.03
CA ALA A 219 -0.66 9.86 0.59
C ALA A 219 0.19 10.57 1.66
N GLU A 220 -0.34 11.64 2.26
CA GLU A 220 0.38 12.43 3.27
C GLU A 220 0.64 11.63 4.54
N GLU A 221 -0.36 10.87 5.01
CA GLU A 221 -0.21 10.08 6.22
C GLU A 221 0.73 8.90 6.01
N THR A 222 0.75 8.32 4.81
CA THR A 222 1.71 7.28 4.43
C THR A 222 3.14 7.80 4.41
N ALA A 223 3.40 8.98 3.84
CA ALA A 223 4.73 9.59 3.84
C ALA A 223 5.29 9.80 5.26
N LYS A 224 4.43 10.24 6.20
CA LYS A 224 4.79 10.37 7.62
C LYS A 224 5.16 9.03 8.25
N ASP A 225 4.48 7.97 7.85
CA ASP A 225 4.76 6.62 8.33
C ASP A 225 6.03 6.02 7.73
N VAL A 226 6.30 6.29 6.45
CA VAL A 226 7.59 5.95 5.82
C VAL A 226 8.74 6.61 6.58
N TYR A 227 8.64 7.91 6.87
CA TYR A 227 9.65 8.62 7.68
C TYR A 227 9.85 7.94 9.04
N ARG A 228 8.76 7.65 9.78
CA ARG A 228 8.83 6.98 11.09
C ARG A 228 9.49 5.62 11.02
N ALA A 229 9.18 4.84 9.98
CA ALA A 229 9.76 3.53 9.76
C ALA A 229 11.27 3.63 9.46
N LEU A 230 11.68 4.53 8.58
CA LEU A 230 13.10 4.75 8.27
C LEU A 230 13.89 5.13 9.52
N VAL A 231 13.38 6.05 10.34
CA VAL A 231 14.02 6.45 11.61
C VAL A 231 14.09 5.26 12.57
N ARG A 232 12.96 4.58 12.81
CA ARG A 232 12.88 3.47 13.77
C ARG A 232 13.84 2.33 13.43
N HIS A 233 14.01 2.06 12.15
CA HIS A 233 14.86 0.97 11.66
C HIS A 233 16.30 1.42 11.35
N GLY A 234 16.65 2.71 11.54
CA GLY A 234 17.98 3.23 11.24
C GLY A 234 18.34 3.20 9.74
N LEU A 235 17.34 3.36 8.87
CA LEU A 235 17.44 3.21 7.42
C LEU A 235 17.50 4.54 6.65
N LEU A 236 17.56 5.69 7.32
CA LEU A 236 17.71 6.98 6.67
C LEU A 236 19.02 7.02 5.86
N ARG A 237 18.95 7.48 4.61
CA ARG A 237 20.12 7.63 3.75
C ARG A 237 21.08 8.70 4.29
N GLN A 238 22.40 8.47 4.19
CA GLN A 238 23.45 9.33 4.77
C GLN A 238 24.60 9.67 3.81
N ASP A 239 24.58 9.18 2.57
CA ASP A 239 25.71 9.31 1.63
C ASP A 239 25.89 10.72 1.03
N GLY A 240 24.88 11.60 1.19
CA GLY A 240 24.90 12.98 0.66
C GLY A 240 24.84 13.07 -0.87
N LEU A 241 24.69 11.95 -1.57
CA LEU A 241 24.57 11.94 -3.03
C LEU A 241 23.15 12.35 -3.44
N PRO A 242 22.97 12.98 -4.61
CA PRO A 242 21.63 13.25 -5.13
C PRO A 242 20.78 11.98 -5.17
N PRO A 243 19.49 12.02 -4.77
CA PRO A 243 18.61 10.87 -4.90
C PRO A 243 18.37 10.53 -6.37
N GLN A 244 18.08 9.27 -6.63
CA GLN A 244 17.66 8.79 -7.95
C GLN A 244 16.24 8.25 -7.83
N HIS A 245 15.37 8.72 -8.72
CA HIS A 245 13.98 8.29 -8.80
C HIS A 245 13.78 7.54 -10.11
N HIS A 246 13.37 6.27 -10.00
CA HIS A 246 13.08 5.40 -11.12
C HIS A 246 11.59 5.09 -11.14
N PHE A 247 10.96 5.28 -12.29
CA PHE A 247 9.53 5.04 -12.49
C PHE A 247 9.34 4.00 -13.59
N ILE A 248 8.69 2.91 -13.22
CA ILE A 248 8.51 1.73 -14.07
C ILE A 248 7.03 1.47 -14.28
N ALA A 249 6.67 1.12 -15.51
CA ALA A 249 5.33 0.66 -15.88
C ALA A 249 5.40 -0.75 -16.50
N THR A 250 4.54 -1.66 -16.05
CA THR A 250 4.44 -3.02 -16.63
C THR A 250 3.70 -3.03 -17.97
N GLY A 251 2.84 -2.03 -18.23
CA GLY A 251 2.14 -1.81 -19.49
C GLY A 251 2.77 -0.69 -20.31
N ASP A 252 1.94 0.14 -20.96
CA ASP A 252 2.38 1.25 -21.82
C ASP A 252 3.06 2.37 -21.01
N ALA A 253 4.40 2.44 -21.09
CA ALA A 253 5.20 3.47 -20.42
C ALA A 253 4.99 4.89 -20.99
N ALA A 254 4.66 5.04 -22.27
CA ALA A 254 4.45 6.35 -22.87
C ALA A 254 3.14 6.98 -22.36
N ALA A 255 2.08 6.19 -22.27
CA ALA A 255 0.82 6.62 -21.65
C ALA A 255 1.01 6.96 -20.16
N PHE A 256 1.79 6.14 -19.45
CA PHE A 256 2.15 6.40 -18.05
C PHE A 256 2.90 7.73 -17.91
N GLU A 257 3.89 8.02 -18.77
CA GLU A 257 4.70 9.25 -18.69
C GLU A 257 3.86 10.52 -18.82
N VAL A 258 2.88 10.54 -19.73
CA VAL A 258 1.98 11.68 -19.91
C VAL A 258 1.20 11.97 -18.64
N LEU A 259 0.65 10.93 -18.01
CA LEU A 259 -0.07 11.05 -16.76
C LEU A 259 0.89 11.43 -15.64
N ALA A 260 2.03 10.77 -15.51
CA ALA A 260 2.99 10.99 -14.44
C ALA A 260 3.49 12.43 -14.36
N LYS A 261 3.73 13.09 -15.50
CA LYS A 261 4.07 14.52 -15.55
C LYS A 261 2.97 15.42 -14.97
N ARG A 262 1.69 15.03 -15.09
CA ARG A 262 0.56 15.72 -14.46
C ARG A 262 0.51 15.51 -12.94
N PHE A 263 0.82 14.31 -12.45
CA PHE A 263 0.77 13.98 -11.02
C PHE A 263 2.00 14.45 -10.21
N LEU A 264 3.20 14.38 -10.79
CA LEU A 264 4.47 14.62 -10.07
C LEU A 264 5.22 15.89 -10.53
N GLY A 265 4.80 16.55 -11.61
CA GLY A 265 5.49 17.72 -12.16
C GLY A 265 6.94 17.39 -12.60
N PRO A 266 7.95 18.27 -12.33
CA PRO A 266 9.30 18.15 -12.88
C PRO A 266 10.14 16.96 -12.38
N GLU A 267 9.64 16.19 -11.41
CA GLU A 267 10.36 15.03 -10.83
C GLU A 267 10.38 13.82 -11.77
N VAL A 268 9.39 13.70 -12.66
CA VAL A 268 9.35 12.61 -13.64
C VAL A 268 10.00 13.07 -14.93
N ARG A 269 11.27 12.69 -15.11
CA ARG A 269 12.03 12.98 -16.34
C ARG A 269 11.74 11.98 -17.44
N THR A 270 11.71 10.69 -17.10
CA THR A 270 11.50 9.56 -18.01
C THR A 270 10.78 8.44 -17.26
N VAL A 271 9.98 7.64 -17.98
CA VAL A 271 9.34 6.43 -17.46
C VAL A 271 9.79 5.27 -18.33
N GLU A 272 10.23 4.18 -17.72
CA GLU A 272 10.74 3.01 -18.43
C GLU A 272 9.72 1.88 -18.43
N HIS A 273 9.58 1.21 -19.58
CA HIS A 273 8.85 -0.05 -19.67
C HIS A 273 9.79 -1.21 -19.35
N VAL A 274 9.33 -2.17 -18.56
CA VAL A 274 10.09 -3.39 -18.27
C VAL A 274 9.18 -4.60 -18.26
N ASP A 275 9.68 -5.72 -18.80
CA ASP A 275 9.01 -7.03 -18.68
C ASP A 275 9.12 -7.59 -17.26
N ARG A 276 10.24 -7.32 -16.57
CA ARG A 276 10.52 -7.70 -15.18
C ARG A 276 11.40 -6.68 -14.47
N VAL A 277 10.96 -6.19 -13.31
CA VAL A 277 11.67 -5.19 -12.50
C VAL A 277 13.00 -5.75 -11.99
N ALA A 278 12.98 -7.00 -11.50
CA ALA A 278 14.15 -7.69 -10.97
C ALA A 278 15.25 -7.93 -12.02
N ALA A 279 14.91 -7.99 -13.30
CA ALA A 279 15.88 -8.20 -14.38
C ALA A 279 16.67 -6.94 -14.73
N GLN A 280 16.07 -5.75 -14.58
CA GLN A 280 16.71 -4.47 -14.91
C GLN A 280 17.47 -3.87 -13.71
N TYR A 281 17.01 -4.13 -12.49
CA TYR A 281 17.68 -3.71 -11.25
C TYR A 281 18.13 -4.92 -10.42
N PRO A 282 19.04 -5.77 -10.94
CA PRO A 282 19.52 -6.92 -10.19
C PRO A 282 20.46 -6.45 -9.09
N THR A 283 19.94 -6.35 -7.87
CA THR A 283 20.82 -6.41 -6.70
C THR A 283 20.91 -7.87 -6.28
N GLY A 284 22.09 -8.33 -5.88
CA GLY A 284 22.40 -9.74 -5.62
C GLY A 284 21.70 -10.37 -4.40
N ALA A 285 20.49 -9.91 -4.05
CA ALA A 285 19.72 -10.28 -2.88
C ALA A 285 18.70 -11.40 -3.15
N MET A 286 19.09 -12.43 -3.92
CA MET A 286 18.44 -13.72 -3.82
C MET A 286 19.48 -14.76 -3.46
N ALA A 287 19.45 -15.16 -2.18
CA ALA A 287 20.12 -16.34 -1.68
C ALA A 287 19.72 -17.52 -2.57
N ARG A 288 20.65 -17.99 -3.40
CA ARG A 288 20.56 -19.34 -3.94
C ARG A 288 20.43 -20.26 -2.73
N ILE A 289 19.43 -21.13 -2.72
CA ILE A 289 19.42 -22.25 -1.79
C ILE A 289 20.73 -23.01 -2.05
N THR A 290 21.69 -22.88 -1.14
CA THR A 290 22.96 -23.58 -1.28
C THR A 290 22.77 -25.03 -0.88
N GLU A 291 23.59 -25.92 -1.42
CA GLU A 291 23.57 -27.34 -1.04
C GLU A 291 23.75 -27.52 0.47
N GLU A 292 24.46 -26.60 1.14
CA GLU A 292 24.62 -26.55 2.60
C GLU A 292 23.31 -26.26 3.34
N MET A 293 22.44 -25.38 2.82
CA MET A 293 21.12 -25.11 3.40
C MET A 293 20.18 -26.30 3.25
N ILE A 294 20.30 -27.06 2.15
CA ILE A 294 19.56 -28.31 1.92
C ILE A 294 20.08 -29.41 2.86
N ALA A 295 21.39 -29.49 3.08
CA ALA A 295 22.01 -30.45 3.99
C ALA A 295 21.65 -30.18 5.47
N ALA A 296 21.58 -28.91 5.88
CA ALA A 296 21.16 -28.52 7.22
C ALA A 296 19.69 -28.87 7.52
N ALA A 297 18.80 -28.73 6.52
CA ALA A 297 17.40 -29.13 6.66
C ALA A 297 17.20 -30.66 6.72
N LYS A 298 18.06 -31.44 6.02
CA LYS A 298 18.02 -32.90 6.03
C LYS A 298 18.62 -33.51 7.31
N SER A 299 19.67 -32.90 7.86
CA SER A 299 20.32 -33.36 9.10
C SER A 299 19.52 -33.05 10.37
N GLY A 300 18.52 -32.16 10.32
CA GLY A 300 17.58 -31.92 11.41
C GLY A 300 16.51 -33.02 11.60
N ASN A 301 16.50 -34.05 10.75
CA ASN A 301 15.50 -35.13 10.79
C ASN A 301 16.08 -36.50 11.21
N ASP A 302 17.38 -36.58 11.49
CA ASP A 302 18.02 -37.81 11.99
C ASP A 302 18.40 -37.66 13.47
N GLY A 303 17.51 -38.15 14.33
CA GLY A 303 17.88 -38.75 15.62
C GLY A 303 18.29 -37.82 16.76
N ASN A 304 17.33 -37.16 17.38
CA ASN A 304 17.35 -37.05 18.85
C ASN A 304 15.91 -36.92 19.40
N GLU A 305 15.42 -38.01 20.00
CA GLU A 305 14.19 -38.01 20.80
C GLU A 305 14.35 -37.05 21.98
N VAL A 306 13.88 -35.82 21.83
CA VAL A 306 13.52 -34.98 22.97
C VAL A 306 12.00 -34.85 22.93
N SER A 307 11.37 -35.63 23.81
CA SER A 307 9.95 -35.61 24.16
C SER A 307 9.34 -34.21 24.02
N ARG A 308 8.59 -33.98 22.94
CA ARG A 308 7.64 -32.88 22.87
C ARG A 308 6.42 -33.30 23.68
N LEU A 309 6.46 -33.05 24.99
CA LEU A 309 5.28 -33.03 25.84
C LEU A 309 4.30 -32.00 25.28
N SER A 310 3.25 -32.51 24.64
CA SER A 310 2.10 -31.72 24.20
C SER A 310 1.20 -31.46 25.41
N HIS A 311 1.20 -30.24 25.93
CA HIS A 311 0.23 -29.80 26.93
C HIS A 311 -1.08 -29.39 26.24
N PHE A 312 -1.85 -30.36 25.77
CA PHE A 312 -3.28 -30.16 25.56
C PHE A 312 -3.98 -30.32 26.92
N VAL A 313 -4.56 -29.24 27.42
CA VAL A 313 -5.46 -29.26 28.57
C VAL A 313 -6.75 -29.94 28.14
N GLY A 314 -7.07 -31.07 28.76
CA GLY A 314 -8.27 -31.84 28.50
C GLY A 314 -9.54 -31.07 28.86
N ALA A 315 -10.45 -30.96 27.90
CA ALA A 315 -11.86 -30.71 28.16
C ALA A 315 -12.57 -32.07 28.16
N GLY A 316 -13.12 -32.44 29.31
CA GLY A 316 -13.93 -33.64 29.45
C GLY A 316 -15.23 -33.58 28.66
N ARG A 317 -15.70 -34.77 28.29
CA ARG A 317 -17.09 -35.25 28.18
C ARG A 317 -16.98 -36.74 27.84
N GLU A 318 -17.35 -37.62 28.77
CA GLU A 318 -18.68 -38.24 28.79
C GLU A 318 -19.07 -38.77 27.40
N ASP A 319 -18.99 -40.09 27.22
CA ASP A 319 -20.16 -40.79 26.71
C ASP A 319 -20.17 -42.30 27.05
N ALA A 320 -21.39 -42.79 27.19
CA ALA A 320 -21.84 -44.05 27.75
C ALA A 320 -21.49 -45.31 26.93
N GLY A 321 -21.52 -46.48 27.59
CA GLY A 321 -21.63 -47.76 26.90
C GLY A 321 -21.32 -49.02 27.72
N ILE A 322 -22.36 -49.49 28.45
CA ILE A 322 -22.54 -50.79 29.14
C ILE A 322 -21.89 -50.91 30.53
#